data_AF-W2T4C8-F1
#
_entry.id   AF-W2T4C8-F1
#
_cell.length_a   1.000
_cell.length_b   1.000
_cell.length_c   1.000
_cell.angle_alpha   90.00
_cell.angle_beta   90.00
_cell.angle_gamma   90.00
#
_symmetry.space_group_name_H-M   'P 1'
#
loop_
_entity.id
_entity.type
_entity.pdbx_description
1 polymer ?
#
loop_
_entity_poly.entity_id
_entity_poly.type
_entity_poly.pdbx_seq_one_letter_code
_entity_poly.pdbx_strand_id
1 'polypeptide(L)'
;MKMKFSDPSWYLPRGVPQRNAALSWIRTQLSRAKTGAIYFGDDDNTYDLRLFDEIRSIKVVGIWPVGIVGGLVVEKPLLAGNGSVIGFNAVWKPERPFPIDMAAFAVNLTRVIANPKASFSYDVARGYQESNFLTGLGLSRLDLEPKAENCTRVYILRLVRYQTCLFIIDATMGERKGQNFYYPPDFDYKKHKSLNRYHGTHALRERAHKISQGILIIRFEMPFNIWCLGCNNHVGMGVRYNAEKKKIGMYYTTPLYEFRMKCHLCDNYFVIRTDPKNFDYELVEGCSRQEKRFEPSEIDQIDTSDSDFSHKLAADAMFKTEHQEEDKGKATNEESRMEKIEWVQERLRDDFAANQALRAQFRKEKKELTEKRARDDDLRSRCSLSIPLVPEDPHDKKVAEMLARYRTVKSYDERKEERRKEITAKRIFPSTSGPSTSSAEITTPSSIERLKNSIRRDRDRRINDNFESGPTPKKSSLSLGVVRKNIKREVDEDEEDVMVDSVVAVDLKDAKKEENGTVSKSGLVADYDSSGSE
;
A
#
# COMPACT_ATOMS: atom_id res chain seq x y z
N MET A 1 8.05 -57.52 -5.01
CA MET A 1 7.70 -57.89 -3.62
C MET A 1 6.21 -58.18 -3.58
N LYS A 2 5.78 -59.38 -3.18
CA LYS A 2 4.34 -59.71 -3.04
C LYS A 2 3.76 -58.93 -1.86
N MET A 3 2.54 -58.41 -1.99
CA MET A 3 1.89 -57.61 -0.93
C MET A 3 1.55 -58.48 0.28
N LYS A 4 1.58 -57.91 1.48
CA LYS A 4 1.15 -58.58 2.73
C LYS A 4 -0.26 -58.13 3.10
N PHE A 5 -1.01 -58.96 3.80
CA PHE A 5 -2.39 -58.68 4.23
C PHE A 5 -2.52 -57.43 5.13
N SER A 6 -1.42 -56.99 5.74
CA SER A 6 -1.32 -55.82 6.62
C SER A 6 -1.14 -54.48 5.90
N ASP A 7 -1.01 -54.47 4.57
CA ASP A 7 -0.76 -53.23 3.82
C ASP A 7 -2.03 -52.35 3.75
N PRO A 8 -1.91 -51.00 3.78
CA PRO A 8 -3.07 -50.10 3.78
C PRO A 8 -4.03 -50.34 2.61
N SER A 9 -5.34 -50.09 2.79
CA SER A 9 -6.38 -50.36 1.76
C SER A 9 -6.11 -49.70 0.40
N TRP A 10 -5.47 -48.53 0.37
CA TRP A 10 -5.07 -47.82 -0.86
C TRP A 10 -3.87 -48.45 -1.60
N TYR A 11 -3.24 -49.46 -1.01
CA TYR A 11 -2.15 -50.24 -1.58
C TYR A 11 -2.66 -51.41 -2.44
N LEU A 12 -3.89 -51.89 -2.16
CA LEU A 12 -4.51 -53.01 -2.88
C LEU A 12 -4.99 -52.59 -4.28
N PRO A 13 -4.79 -53.44 -5.31
CA PRO A 13 -5.32 -53.17 -6.65
C PRO A 13 -6.87 -53.21 -6.62
N ARG A 14 -7.49 -52.14 -7.11
CA ARG A 14 -8.94 -51.96 -7.13
C ARG A 14 -9.58 -52.66 -8.33
N GLY A 15 -10.81 -53.15 -8.18
CA GLY A 15 -11.62 -53.67 -9.29
C GLY A 15 -11.24 -55.06 -9.83
N VAL A 16 -10.25 -55.75 -9.25
CA VAL A 16 -9.74 -57.05 -9.73
C VAL A 16 -10.84 -58.13 -9.83
N PRO A 17 -11.62 -58.43 -8.76
CA PRO A 17 -12.60 -59.51 -8.80
C PRO A 17 -13.77 -59.18 -9.72
N GLN A 18 -14.16 -57.90 -9.81
CA GLN A 18 -15.22 -57.44 -10.71
C GLN A 18 -14.84 -57.64 -12.17
N ARG A 19 -13.62 -57.23 -12.57
CA ARG A 19 -13.11 -57.46 -13.93
C ARG A 19 -13.00 -58.95 -14.26
N ASN A 20 -12.52 -59.77 -13.33
CA ASN A 20 -12.43 -61.21 -13.52
C ASN A 20 -13.80 -61.90 -13.62
N ALA A 21 -14.78 -61.46 -12.84
CA ALA A 21 -16.16 -61.97 -12.93
C ALA A 21 -16.74 -61.66 -14.32
N ALA A 22 -16.55 -60.44 -14.83
CA ALA A 22 -16.95 -60.07 -16.18
C ALA A 22 -16.24 -60.93 -17.25
N LEU A 23 -14.92 -61.15 -17.12
CA LEU A 23 -14.18 -62.03 -18.03
C LEU A 23 -14.69 -63.48 -18.02
N SER A 24 -15.04 -64.01 -16.84
CA SER A 24 -15.62 -65.36 -16.72
C SER A 24 -17.00 -65.44 -17.37
N TRP A 25 -17.84 -64.41 -17.17
CA TRP A 25 -19.13 -64.30 -17.84
C TRP A 25 -19.00 -64.23 -19.36
N ILE A 26 -18.08 -63.41 -19.87
CA ILE A 26 -17.81 -63.29 -21.31
C ILE A 26 -17.36 -64.65 -21.89
N ARG A 27 -16.44 -65.34 -21.22
CA ARG A 27 -15.92 -66.65 -21.69
C ARG A 27 -16.99 -67.73 -21.73
N THR A 28 -17.97 -67.67 -20.83
CA THR A 28 -19.07 -68.65 -20.77
C THR A 28 -20.16 -68.32 -21.78
N GLN A 29 -20.65 -67.08 -21.79
CA GLN A 29 -21.82 -66.67 -22.57
C GLN A 29 -21.50 -66.29 -24.02
N LEU A 30 -20.32 -65.73 -24.28
CA LEU A 30 -19.91 -65.22 -25.59
C LEU A 30 -18.87 -66.10 -26.29
N SER A 31 -18.73 -67.36 -25.88
CA SER A 31 -17.79 -68.33 -26.47
C SER A 31 -17.94 -68.53 -27.99
N ARG A 32 -19.15 -68.31 -28.54
CA ARG A 32 -19.45 -68.43 -29.98
C ARG A 32 -19.33 -67.13 -30.76
N ALA A 33 -19.13 -65.99 -30.08
CA ALA A 33 -19.02 -64.70 -30.74
C ALA A 33 -17.67 -64.58 -31.47
N LYS A 34 -17.72 -64.22 -32.76
CA LYS A 34 -16.51 -64.09 -33.61
C LYS A 34 -16.01 -62.65 -33.73
N THR A 35 -16.83 -61.68 -33.35
CA THR A 35 -16.54 -60.24 -33.50
C THR A 35 -16.95 -59.51 -32.23
N GLY A 36 -16.09 -58.61 -31.77
CA GLY A 36 -16.33 -57.82 -30.56
C GLY A 36 -15.04 -57.25 -30.00
N ALA A 37 -15.16 -56.20 -29.19
CA ALA A 37 -14.06 -55.62 -28.43
C ALA A 37 -14.46 -55.54 -26.95
N ILE A 38 -13.49 -55.75 -26.08
CA ILE A 38 -13.64 -55.64 -24.63
C ILE A 38 -12.84 -54.41 -24.20
N TYR A 39 -13.53 -53.51 -23.53
CA TYR A 39 -12.95 -52.29 -22.98
C TYR A 39 -13.17 -52.24 -21.46
N PHE A 40 -12.13 -51.92 -20.71
CA PHE A 40 -12.18 -51.80 -19.24
C PHE A 40 -12.30 -50.32 -18.85
N GLY A 41 -13.54 -49.82 -18.75
CA GLY A 41 -13.82 -48.47 -18.31
C GLY A 41 -14.13 -48.40 -16.81
N ASP A 42 -13.27 -47.75 -16.02
CA ASP A 42 -13.55 -47.43 -14.62
C ASP A 42 -14.60 -46.29 -14.50
N ASP A 43 -15.36 -46.26 -13.40
CA ASP A 43 -16.52 -45.39 -13.18
C ASP A 43 -16.18 -43.93 -12.81
N ASP A 44 -14.93 -43.65 -12.49
CA ASP A 44 -14.42 -42.33 -12.12
C ASP A 44 -13.80 -41.55 -13.30
N ASN A 45 -13.62 -42.20 -14.44
CA ASN A 45 -13.04 -41.58 -15.64
C ASN A 45 -14.08 -40.83 -16.49
N THR A 46 -13.60 -39.93 -17.35
CA THR A 46 -14.42 -39.24 -18.35
C THR A 46 -14.08 -39.74 -19.75
N TYR A 47 -15.12 -40.11 -20.51
CA TYR A 47 -15.01 -40.73 -21.83
C TYR A 47 -15.69 -39.87 -22.89
N ASP A 48 -14.97 -39.54 -23.96
CA ASP A 48 -15.56 -38.96 -25.18
C ASP A 48 -16.21 -40.06 -26.02
N LEU A 49 -17.36 -39.79 -26.62
CA LEU A 49 -18.09 -40.74 -27.46
C LEU A 49 -17.26 -41.24 -28.65
N ARG A 50 -16.37 -40.39 -29.19
CA ARG A 50 -15.48 -40.74 -30.31
C ARG A 50 -14.54 -41.90 -30.00
N LEU A 51 -14.23 -42.13 -28.73
CA LEU A 51 -13.45 -43.29 -28.29
C LEU A 51 -14.11 -44.61 -28.71
N PHE A 52 -15.43 -44.69 -28.59
CA PHE A 52 -16.14 -45.95 -28.84
C PHE A 52 -16.17 -46.30 -30.32
N ASP A 53 -16.06 -45.31 -31.21
CA ASP A 53 -15.89 -45.54 -32.64
C ASP A 53 -14.50 -46.14 -32.94
N GLU A 54 -13.46 -45.65 -32.26
CA GLU A 54 -12.11 -46.23 -32.34
C GLU A 54 -12.10 -47.67 -31.82
N ILE A 55 -12.77 -47.95 -30.70
CA ILE A 55 -12.85 -49.29 -30.09
C ILE A 55 -13.49 -50.31 -31.04
N ARG A 56 -14.53 -49.91 -31.79
CA ARG A 56 -15.21 -50.80 -32.76
C ARG A 56 -14.29 -51.26 -33.90
N SER A 57 -13.24 -50.50 -34.19
CA SER A 57 -12.32 -50.78 -35.31
C SER A 57 -11.12 -51.67 -34.96
N ILE A 58 -11.02 -52.15 -33.72
CA ILE A 58 -9.86 -52.90 -33.21
C ILE A 58 -9.83 -54.32 -33.75
N LYS A 59 -8.69 -54.74 -34.30
CA LYS A 59 -8.50 -56.13 -34.77
C LYS A 59 -7.83 -57.01 -33.72
N VAL A 60 -6.81 -56.50 -33.04
CA VAL A 60 -6.04 -57.24 -32.03
C VAL A 60 -6.11 -56.52 -30.68
N VAL A 61 -5.37 -55.43 -30.51
CA VAL A 61 -5.43 -54.54 -29.33
C VAL A 61 -5.26 -53.10 -29.77
N GLY A 62 -6.26 -52.28 -29.47
CA GLY A 62 -6.20 -50.84 -29.72
C GLY A 62 -5.59 -50.11 -28.55
N ILE A 63 -4.79 -49.08 -28.83
CA ILE A 63 -4.15 -48.22 -27.84
C ILE A 63 -4.29 -46.74 -28.19
N TRP A 64 -4.44 -45.89 -27.18
CA TRP A 64 -4.61 -44.44 -27.33
C TRP A 64 -4.05 -43.70 -26.12
N PRO A 65 -3.82 -42.37 -26.23
CA PRO A 65 -3.36 -41.56 -25.12
C PRO A 65 -4.46 -41.32 -24.08
N VAL A 66 -4.04 -41.24 -22.81
CA VAL A 66 -4.92 -40.93 -21.66
C VAL A 66 -4.42 -39.65 -20.99
N GLY A 67 -5.33 -38.72 -20.71
CA GLY A 67 -5.01 -37.47 -20.03
C GLY A 67 -5.06 -37.58 -18.51
N ILE A 68 -4.22 -36.78 -17.84
CA ILE A 68 -4.13 -36.60 -16.38
C ILE A 68 -3.91 -37.93 -15.64
N VAL A 69 -2.88 -38.68 -16.06
CA VAL A 69 -2.58 -40.01 -15.49
C VAL A 69 -1.08 -40.19 -15.28
N GLY A 70 -0.70 -41.02 -14.30
CA GLY A 70 0.72 -41.36 -14.07
C GLY A 70 1.62 -40.19 -13.66
N GLY A 71 1.05 -39.06 -13.21
CA GLY A 71 1.78 -37.82 -12.91
C GLY A 71 2.07 -36.94 -14.14
N LEU A 72 1.48 -37.27 -15.30
CA LEU A 72 1.62 -36.55 -16.56
C LEU A 72 0.29 -35.94 -17.01
N VAL A 73 0.39 -34.85 -17.78
CA VAL A 73 -0.77 -34.27 -18.46
C VAL A 73 -1.34 -35.25 -19.48
N VAL A 74 -0.48 -36.00 -20.19
CA VAL A 74 -0.88 -37.07 -21.11
C VAL A 74 0.15 -38.21 -21.08
N GLU A 75 -0.31 -39.43 -20.81
CA GLU A 75 0.45 -40.67 -21.02
C GLU A 75 0.04 -41.27 -22.37
N LYS A 76 1.01 -41.51 -23.26
CA LYS A 76 0.80 -41.92 -24.65
C LYS A 76 1.90 -42.85 -25.16
N PRO A 77 1.56 -43.75 -26.11
CA PRO A 77 2.57 -44.48 -26.88
C PRO A 77 3.36 -43.53 -27.78
N LEU A 78 4.65 -43.82 -27.93
CA LEU A 78 5.57 -43.18 -28.86
C LEU A 78 5.60 -44.01 -30.14
N LEU A 79 5.27 -43.37 -31.27
CA LEU A 79 5.19 -44.01 -32.57
C LEU A 79 6.44 -43.75 -33.40
N ALA A 80 6.83 -44.76 -34.18
CA ALA A 80 7.81 -44.63 -35.25
C ALA A 80 7.22 -43.88 -36.45
N GLY A 81 8.07 -43.42 -37.37
CA GLY A 81 7.63 -42.81 -38.63
C GLY A 81 6.75 -43.73 -39.50
N ASN A 82 6.78 -45.05 -39.28
CA ASN A 82 5.93 -46.03 -39.95
C ASN A 82 4.60 -46.33 -39.21
N GLY A 83 4.32 -45.64 -38.09
CA GLY A 83 3.12 -45.82 -37.29
C GLY A 83 3.18 -46.97 -36.27
N SER A 84 4.27 -47.74 -36.16
CA SER A 84 4.41 -48.77 -35.12
C SER A 84 4.76 -48.16 -33.75
N VAL A 85 4.32 -48.80 -32.66
CA VAL A 85 4.65 -48.37 -31.29
C VAL A 85 6.10 -48.74 -30.94
N ILE A 86 6.97 -47.75 -30.74
CA ILE A 86 8.37 -47.93 -30.30
C ILE A 86 8.46 -48.01 -28.77
N GLY A 87 7.67 -47.18 -28.08
CA GLY A 87 7.78 -47.00 -26.63
C GLY A 87 6.63 -46.20 -26.05
N PHE A 88 6.83 -45.66 -24.85
CA PHE A 88 5.81 -44.91 -24.10
C PHE A 88 6.48 -43.76 -23.35
N ASN A 89 5.77 -42.66 -23.15
CA ASN A 89 6.27 -41.50 -22.40
C ASN A 89 6.01 -41.58 -20.88
N ALA A 90 5.96 -42.79 -20.30
CA ALA A 90 5.59 -42.99 -18.90
C ALA A 90 6.71 -42.58 -17.93
N VAL A 91 6.36 -41.82 -16.88
CA VAL A 91 7.30 -41.42 -15.81
C VAL A 91 7.32 -42.42 -14.66
N TRP A 92 6.17 -42.99 -14.32
CA TRP A 92 6.06 -43.91 -13.18
C TRP A 92 6.25 -45.36 -13.62
N LYS A 93 7.32 -46.00 -13.11
CA LYS A 93 7.76 -47.36 -13.44
C LYS A 93 7.81 -47.62 -14.96
N PRO A 94 8.71 -46.95 -15.69
CA PRO A 94 8.85 -47.11 -17.14
C PRO A 94 9.33 -48.51 -17.56
N GLU A 95 9.93 -49.28 -16.65
CA GLU A 95 10.40 -50.64 -16.85
C GLU A 95 9.27 -51.67 -17.08
N ARG A 96 8.00 -51.26 -16.92
CA ARG A 96 6.85 -52.12 -17.19
C ARG A 96 6.83 -52.56 -18.67
N PRO A 97 6.44 -53.81 -18.98
CA PRO A 97 6.26 -54.25 -20.36
C PRO A 97 5.29 -53.35 -21.14
N PHE A 98 4.17 -52.99 -20.49
CA PHE A 98 3.17 -52.04 -20.97
C PHE A 98 2.94 -50.97 -19.90
N PRO A 99 3.68 -49.86 -19.93
CA PRO A 99 3.53 -48.76 -18.99
C PRO A 99 2.36 -47.88 -19.43
N ILE A 100 1.14 -48.39 -19.24
CA ILE A 100 -0.11 -47.73 -19.60
C ILE A 100 -1.14 -47.91 -18.48
N ASP A 101 -2.17 -47.07 -18.51
CA ASP A 101 -3.32 -47.16 -17.61
C ASP A 101 -4.40 -48.14 -18.14
N MET A 102 -5.26 -48.64 -17.26
CA MET A 102 -6.36 -49.54 -17.60
C MET A 102 -7.28 -48.96 -18.69
N ALA A 103 -7.51 -47.64 -18.67
CA ALA A 103 -8.38 -46.99 -19.65
C ALA A 103 -7.73 -46.78 -21.04
N ALA A 104 -6.43 -47.06 -21.18
CA ALA A 104 -5.64 -46.73 -22.38
C ALA A 104 -5.74 -47.76 -23.52
N PHE A 105 -6.39 -48.91 -23.29
CA PHE A 105 -6.45 -49.99 -24.28
C PHE A 105 -7.80 -50.71 -24.30
N ALA A 106 -8.12 -51.31 -25.45
CA ALA A 106 -9.16 -52.32 -25.57
C ALA A 106 -8.65 -53.52 -26.37
N VAL A 107 -9.22 -54.68 -26.09
CA VAL A 107 -8.77 -55.96 -26.64
C VAL A 107 -9.88 -56.59 -27.47
N ASN A 108 -9.52 -57.20 -28.59
CA ASN A 108 -10.47 -58.00 -29.35
C ASN A 108 -10.99 -59.19 -28.55
N LEU A 109 -12.31 -59.40 -28.57
CA LEU A 109 -13.02 -60.47 -27.86
C LEU A 109 -12.43 -61.86 -28.16
N THR A 110 -12.12 -62.13 -29.42
CA THR A 110 -11.56 -63.42 -29.88
C THR A 110 -10.23 -63.73 -29.19
N ARG A 111 -9.41 -62.69 -28.93
CA ARG A 111 -8.12 -62.86 -28.26
C ARG A 111 -8.26 -63.21 -26.78
N VAL A 112 -9.30 -62.70 -26.12
CA VAL A 112 -9.61 -62.98 -24.72
C VAL A 112 -10.22 -64.38 -24.53
N ILE A 113 -11.04 -64.83 -25.48
CA ILE A 113 -11.61 -66.18 -25.48
C ILE A 113 -10.51 -67.23 -25.75
N ALA A 114 -9.61 -66.97 -26.70
CA ALA A 114 -8.51 -67.87 -27.04
C ALA A 114 -7.50 -68.08 -25.89
N ASN A 115 -7.42 -67.13 -24.96
CA ASN A 115 -6.50 -67.18 -23.82
C ASN A 115 -7.27 -67.20 -22.48
N PRO A 116 -7.87 -68.34 -22.09
CA PRO A 116 -8.70 -68.42 -20.88
C PRO A 116 -7.92 -68.21 -19.58
N LYS A 117 -6.59 -68.37 -19.60
CA LYS A 117 -5.71 -68.17 -18.44
C LYS A 117 -5.44 -66.69 -18.13
N ALA A 118 -5.69 -65.77 -19.06
CA ALA A 118 -5.48 -64.34 -18.84
C ALA A 118 -6.50 -63.79 -17.83
N SER A 119 -6.04 -63.30 -16.69
CA SER A 119 -6.88 -62.70 -15.64
C SER A 119 -6.08 -61.70 -14.81
N PHE A 120 -6.78 -60.81 -14.11
CA PHE A 120 -6.16 -59.88 -13.17
C PHE A 120 -5.88 -60.61 -11.85
N SER A 121 -4.75 -60.33 -11.19
CA SER A 121 -4.35 -61.07 -9.97
C SER A 121 -3.87 -60.12 -8.89
N TYR A 122 -4.24 -60.39 -7.63
CA TYR A 122 -3.75 -59.64 -6.47
C TYR A 122 -2.26 -59.83 -6.20
N ASP A 123 -1.65 -60.90 -6.71
CA ASP A 123 -0.23 -61.23 -6.50
C ASP A 123 0.73 -60.41 -7.37
N VAL A 124 0.23 -59.35 -8.01
CA VAL A 124 0.97 -58.52 -8.95
C VAL A 124 1.33 -57.19 -8.30
N ALA A 125 2.57 -56.75 -8.52
CA ALA A 125 3.05 -55.47 -7.99
C ALA A 125 2.19 -54.29 -8.49
N ARG A 126 2.05 -53.25 -7.66
CA ARG A 126 1.31 -52.04 -8.03
C ARG A 126 1.81 -51.51 -9.38
N GLY A 127 0.86 -51.29 -10.30
CA GLY A 127 1.11 -50.79 -11.65
C GLY A 127 1.31 -51.83 -12.75
N TYR A 128 1.36 -53.12 -12.40
CA TYR A 128 1.62 -54.20 -13.37
C TYR A 128 0.36 -54.98 -13.75
N GLN A 129 -0.84 -54.53 -13.35
CA GLN A 129 -2.08 -55.27 -13.64
C GLN A 129 -2.35 -55.35 -15.15
N GLU A 130 -2.23 -54.21 -15.83
CA GLU A 130 -2.39 -54.03 -17.26
C GLU A 130 -1.36 -54.88 -18.02
N SER A 131 -0.10 -54.79 -17.59
CA SER A 131 1.00 -55.56 -18.17
C SER A 131 0.79 -57.07 -18.00
N ASN A 132 0.42 -57.53 -16.81
CA ASN A 132 0.19 -58.96 -16.56
C ASN A 132 -0.97 -59.50 -17.39
N PHE A 133 -2.04 -58.72 -17.55
CA PHE A 133 -3.18 -59.10 -18.38
C PHE A 133 -2.81 -59.18 -19.87
N LEU A 134 -2.16 -58.14 -20.42
CA LEU A 134 -1.77 -58.10 -21.83
C LEU A 134 -0.72 -59.17 -22.17
N THR A 135 0.27 -59.38 -21.32
CA THR A 135 1.24 -60.48 -21.48
C THR A 135 0.55 -61.85 -21.36
N GLY A 136 -0.43 -61.99 -20.46
CA GLY A 136 -1.24 -63.22 -20.34
C GLY A 136 -2.09 -63.54 -21.57
N LEU A 137 -2.38 -62.55 -22.42
CA LEU A 137 -3.02 -62.73 -23.73
C LEU A 137 -2.03 -63.08 -24.86
N GLY A 138 -0.73 -63.20 -24.54
CA GLY A 138 0.33 -63.47 -25.49
C GLY A 138 0.51 -62.31 -26.47
N LEU A 139 0.46 -61.07 -25.98
CA LEU A 139 0.64 -59.86 -26.78
C LEU A 139 2.00 -59.22 -26.49
N SER A 140 2.60 -58.66 -27.53
CA SER A 140 3.81 -57.86 -27.50
C SER A 140 3.53 -56.42 -27.89
N ARG A 141 4.53 -55.53 -27.75
CA ARG A 141 4.39 -54.11 -28.12
C ARG A 141 4.13 -53.91 -29.62
N LEU A 142 4.54 -54.85 -30.45
CA LEU A 142 4.36 -54.80 -31.90
C LEU A 142 2.92 -55.09 -32.32
N ASP A 143 2.13 -55.74 -31.45
CA ASP A 143 0.73 -56.11 -31.71
C ASP A 143 -0.26 -54.98 -31.37
N LEU A 144 0.25 -53.82 -30.92
CA LEU A 144 -0.56 -52.67 -30.52
C LEU A 144 -0.92 -51.82 -31.74
N GLU A 145 -2.22 -51.59 -31.93
CA GLU A 145 -2.78 -50.73 -32.97
C GLU A 145 -2.99 -49.31 -32.40
N PRO A 146 -2.19 -48.31 -32.80
CA PRO A 146 -2.43 -46.94 -32.37
C PRO A 146 -3.74 -46.41 -32.99
N LYS A 147 -4.60 -45.87 -32.13
CA LYS A 147 -5.88 -45.24 -32.47
C LYS A 147 -5.83 -43.74 -32.15
N ALA A 148 -6.97 -43.06 -32.29
CA ALA A 148 -7.09 -41.63 -31.99
C ALA A 148 -6.10 -40.77 -32.80
N GLU A 149 -6.16 -40.93 -34.13
CA GLU A 149 -5.29 -40.24 -35.09
C GLU A 149 -3.81 -40.41 -34.76
N ASN A 150 -3.31 -41.65 -34.76
CA ASN A 150 -1.93 -41.99 -34.38
C ASN A 150 -1.53 -41.42 -33.01
N CYS A 151 -2.42 -41.56 -32.02
CA CYS A 151 -2.19 -41.15 -30.64
C CYS A 151 -1.89 -39.65 -30.47
N THR A 152 -2.40 -38.81 -31.37
CA THR A 152 -2.29 -37.34 -31.29
C THR A 152 -3.45 -36.72 -30.51
N ARG A 153 -4.62 -37.36 -30.50
CA ARG A 153 -5.81 -36.87 -29.80
C ARG A 153 -6.11 -37.65 -28.53
N VAL A 154 -6.55 -36.93 -27.50
CA VAL A 154 -6.94 -37.51 -26.20
C VAL A 154 -8.46 -37.55 -26.11
N TYR A 155 -9.03 -38.74 -25.99
CA TYR A 155 -10.47 -38.97 -25.86
C TYR A 155 -10.89 -39.41 -24.44
N ILE A 156 -9.91 -39.53 -23.52
CA ILE A 156 -10.13 -40.03 -22.16
C ILE A 156 -9.35 -39.16 -21.18
N LEU A 157 -10.01 -38.80 -20.09
CA LEU A 157 -9.39 -38.12 -18.95
C LEU A 157 -9.59 -38.96 -17.69
N ARG A 158 -8.49 -39.22 -16.98
CA ARG A 158 -8.55 -39.79 -15.64
C ARG A 158 -8.76 -38.67 -14.64
N LEU A 159 -9.95 -38.64 -14.04
CA LEU A 159 -10.28 -37.67 -13.00
C LEU A 159 -10.38 -38.39 -11.66
N VAL A 160 -9.47 -38.06 -10.73
CA VAL A 160 -9.65 -38.47 -9.35
C VAL A 160 -10.62 -37.47 -8.71
N ARG A 161 -11.85 -37.89 -8.45
CA ARG A 161 -12.76 -37.07 -7.64
C ARG A 161 -12.15 -36.94 -6.25
N TYR A 162 -11.89 -35.71 -5.81
CA TYR A 162 -11.60 -35.46 -4.41
C TYR A 162 -12.79 -35.96 -3.60
N GLN A 163 -12.54 -36.96 -2.77
CA GLN A 163 -13.51 -37.43 -1.80
C GLN A 163 -13.68 -36.32 -0.77
N THR A 164 -14.62 -35.43 -1.03
CA THR A 164 -15.39 -34.87 0.08
C THR A 164 -15.98 -36.08 0.77
N CYS A 165 -15.68 -36.26 2.06
CA CYS A 165 -16.35 -37.25 2.89
C CYS A 165 -17.85 -36.93 2.89
N LEU A 166 -18.57 -37.37 1.88
CA LEU A 166 -19.99 -37.63 2.00
C LEU A 166 -20.10 -38.90 2.83
N PHE A 167 -20.43 -38.71 4.10
CA PHE A 167 -21.25 -39.70 4.79
C PHE A 167 -22.41 -40.04 3.85
N ILE A 168 -22.55 -41.32 3.51
CA ILE A 168 -23.71 -41.83 2.79
C ILE A 168 -24.90 -41.69 3.75
N ILE A 169 -25.52 -40.52 3.69
CA ILE A 169 -26.95 -40.35 3.93
C ILE A 169 -27.54 -40.53 2.54
N ASP A 170 -28.52 -41.43 2.37
CA ASP A 170 -29.33 -41.55 1.15
C ASP A 170 -29.86 -40.17 0.74
N ALA A 171 -29.10 -39.49 -0.12
CA ALA A 171 -29.44 -38.17 -0.61
C ALA A 171 -30.12 -38.38 -1.95
N THR A 172 -31.45 -38.43 -1.93
CA THR A 172 -32.29 -38.17 -3.11
C THR A 172 -32.03 -36.74 -3.57
N MET A 173 -30.96 -36.53 -4.35
CA MET A 173 -30.63 -35.22 -4.88
C MET A 173 -31.51 -34.90 -6.08
N GLY A 174 -32.70 -34.36 -5.78
CA GLY A 174 -33.49 -33.63 -6.76
C GLY A 174 -32.76 -32.38 -7.25
N GLU A 175 -32.99 -32.02 -8.51
CA GLU A 175 -32.43 -30.83 -9.14
C GLU A 175 -32.78 -29.55 -8.34
N ARG A 176 -31.79 -28.64 -8.16
CA ARG A 176 -31.92 -27.43 -7.31
C ARG A 176 -33.08 -26.52 -7.73
N LYS A 177 -33.40 -26.50 -9.03
CA LYS A 177 -34.53 -25.78 -9.61
C LYS A 177 -35.42 -26.80 -10.35
N GLY A 178 -35.97 -27.76 -9.61
CA GLY A 178 -36.93 -28.71 -10.17
C GLY A 178 -38.05 -27.97 -10.89
N GLN A 179 -38.14 -28.13 -12.20
CA GLN A 179 -39.12 -27.44 -13.05
C GLN A 179 -40.52 -28.00 -12.81
N ASN A 180 -40.60 -29.29 -12.51
CA ASN A 180 -41.79 -30.00 -12.07
C ASN A 180 -41.47 -30.77 -10.79
N PHE A 181 -42.39 -30.73 -9.83
CA PHE A 181 -42.36 -31.60 -8.66
C PHE A 181 -43.25 -32.81 -8.92
N TYR A 182 -42.80 -34.00 -8.54
CA TYR A 182 -43.66 -35.18 -8.55
C TYR A 182 -44.72 -35.03 -7.46
N TYR A 183 -45.99 -35.03 -7.88
CA TYR A 183 -47.14 -35.09 -6.98
C TYR A 183 -47.63 -36.54 -6.94
N PRO A 184 -47.56 -37.22 -5.77
CA PRO A 184 -48.10 -38.56 -5.63
C PRO A 184 -49.60 -38.60 -5.97
N PRO A 185 -50.12 -39.71 -6.50
CA PRO A 185 -51.54 -39.84 -6.84
C PRO A 185 -52.47 -39.64 -5.64
N ASP A 186 -51.97 -39.89 -4.43
CA ASP A 186 -52.71 -39.70 -3.17
C ASP A 186 -52.73 -38.24 -2.68
N PHE A 187 -51.99 -37.34 -3.33
CA PHE A 187 -51.87 -35.94 -2.91
C PHE A 187 -53.10 -35.12 -3.32
N ASP A 188 -53.89 -34.73 -2.33
CA ASP A 188 -55.01 -33.79 -2.49
C ASP A 188 -54.67 -32.39 -1.92
N TYR A 189 -54.73 -31.37 -2.78
CA TYR A 189 -54.42 -29.98 -2.42
C TYR A 189 -55.34 -29.43 -1.34
N LYS A 190 -56.62 -29.85 -1.28
CA LYS A 190 -57.58 -29.34 -0.30
C LYS A 190 -57.23 -29.81 1.13
N LYS A 191 -56.70 -31.02 1.24
CA LYS A 191 -56.33 -31.63 2.53
C LYS A 191 -54.92 -31.25 2.96
N HIS A 192 -53.96 -31.38 2.06
CA HIS A 192 -52.54 -31.24 2.39
C HIS A 192 -52.02 -29.80 2.23
N LYS A 193 -52.64 -28.97 1.38
CA LYS A 193 -52.23 -27.60 1.00
C LYS A 193 -50.88 -27.51 0.29
N SER A 194 -49.83 -28.13 0.81
CA SER A 194 -48.48 -28.13 0.23
C SER A 194 -47.86 -29.52 0.26
N LEU A 195 -46.96 -29.78 -0.71
CA LEU A 195 -46.24 -31.05 -0.82
C LEU A 195 -45.37 -31.32 0.42
N ASN A 196 -44.74 -30.27 0.97
CA ASN A 196 -43.96 -30.39 2.21
C ASN A 196 -44.82 -30.91 3.38
N ARG A 197 -46.05 -30.39 3.51
CA ARG A 197 -47.00 -30.83 4.55
C ARG A 197 -47.49 -32.27 4.32
N TYR A 198 -47.62 -32.70 3.06
CA TYR A 198 -47.89 -34.11 2.73
C TYR A 198 -46.76 -35.03 3.20
N HIS A 199 -45.50 -34.64 2.99
CA HIS A 199 -44.33 -35.39 3.46
C HIS A 199 -44.01 -35.18 4.96
N GLY A 200 -44.80 -34.38 5.69
CA GLY A 200 -44.52 -34.04 7.09
C GLY A 200 -43.25 -33.21 7.31
N THR A 201 -42.72 -32.57 6.26
CA THR A 201 -41.50 -31.76 6.31
C THR A 201 -41.83 -30.27 6.31
N HIS A 202 -40.97 -29.46 6.95
CA HIS A 202 -41.07 -28.00 6.87
C HIS A 202 -40.26 -27.46 5.68
N ALA A 203 -40.70 -26.35 5.07
CA ALA A 203 -39.99 -25.73 3.94
C ALA A 203 -38.54 -25.36 4.27
N LEU A 204 -38.31 -24.88 5.51
CA LEU A 204 -36.98 -24.54 6.02
C LEU A 204 -36.23 -25.74 6.65
N ARG A 205 -36.82 -26.95 6.60
CA ARG A 205 -36.26 -28.21 7.14
C ARG A 205 -35.75 -28.05 8.57
N GLU A 206 -34.54 -28.53 8.85
CA GLU A 206 -33.87 -28.51 10.16
C GLU A 206 -33.76 -27.12 10.79
N ARG A 207 -33.66 -26.04 9.98
CA ARG A 207 -33.61 -24.67 10.51
C ARG A 207 -34.86 -24.28 11.29
N ALA A 208 -35.99 -24.92 11.00
CA ALA A 208 -37.27 -24.67 11.63
C ALA A 208 -37.64 -25.74 12.68
N HIS A 209 -36.70 -26.58 13.13
CA HIS A 209 -37.00 -27.59 14.14
C HIS A 209 -37.55 -26.97 15.45
N LYS A 210 -37.12 -25.75 15.80
CA LYS A 210 -37.59 -25.00 16.99
C LYS A 210 -38.69 -23.99 16.68
N ILE A 211 -39.39 -24.12 15.54
CA ILE A 211 -40.42 -23.14 15.13
C ILE A 211 -41.61 -23.09 16.09
N SER A 212 -41.91 -24.19 16.78
CA SER A 212 -42.95 -24.25 17.82
C SER A 212 -42.67 -23.29 18.98
N GLN A 213 -41.40 -22.98 19.23
CA GLN A 213 -40.95 -22.02 20.24
C GLN A 213 -40.79 -20.60 19.66
N GLY A 214 -41.13 -20.40 18.38
CA GLY A 214 -40.90 -19.14 17.66
C GLY A 214 -39.43 -18.87 17.33
N ILE A 215 -38.57 -19.89 17.43
CA ILE A 215 -37.13 -19.77 17.19
C ILE A 215 -36.79 -20.31 15.80
N LEU A 216 -36.17 -19.48 14.97
CA LEU A 216 -35.68 -19.85 13.66
C LEU A 216 -34.15 -19.79 13.63
N ILE A 217 -33.50 -20.85 13.18
CA ILE A 217 -32.03 -20.87 13.03
C ILE A 217 -31.67 -20.19 11.71
N ILE A 218 -30.95 -19.09 11.77
CA ILE A 218 -30.48 -18.31 10.62
C ILE A 218 -28.95 -18.25 10.60
N ARG A 219 -28.37 -17.90 9.44
CA ARG A 219 -26.97 -17.47 9.39
C ARG A 219 -26.92 -15.96 9.61
N PHE A 220 -26.22 -15.55 10.66
CA PHE A 220 -26.07 -14.17 11.08
C PHE A 220 -24.60 -13.77 10.98
N GLU A 221 -24.33 -12.62 10.38
CA GLU A 221 -23.00 -12.03 10.29
C GLU A 221 -22.86 -10.97 11.38
N MET A 222 -21.75 -10.98 12.11
CA MET A 222 -21.53 -9.99 13.17
C MET A 222 -21.43 -8.57 12.59
N PRO A 223 -22.27 -7.61 13.03
CA PRO A 223 -22.32 -6.26 12.45
C PRO A 223 -21.17 -5.35 12.90
N PHE A 224 -20.56 -5.62 14.06
CA PHE A 224 -19.45 -4.85 14.60
C PHE A 224 -18.46 -5.76 15.33
N ASN A 225 -17.29 -5.21 15.64
CA ASN A 225 -16.29 -5.89 16.46
C ASN A 225 -16.77 -5.98 17.91
N ILE A 226 -16.67 -7.17 18.50
CA ILE A 226 -17.04 -7.42 19.89
C ILE A 226 -15.94 -8.13 20.66
N TRP A 227 -15.94 -7.94 21.97
CA TRP A 227 -15.18 -8.72 22.93
C TRP A 227 -16.11 -9.71 23.62
N CYS A 228 -15.74 -10.99 23.61
CA CYS A 228 -16.44 -12.02 24.35
C CYS A 228 -16.12 -11.90 25.85
N LEU A 229 -17.13 -11.79 26.71
CA LEU A 229 -16.90 -11.73 28.17
C LEU A 229 -16.47 -13.08 28.79
N GLY A 230 -16.65 -14.19 28.06
CA GLY A 230 -16.30 -15.54 28.52
C GLY A 230 -14.83 -15.91 28.29
N CYS A 231 -14.28 -15.58 27.11
CA CYS A 231 -12.90 -15.90 26.75
C CYS A 231 -12.00 -14.68 26.49
N ASN A 232 -12.54 -13.46 26.63
CA ASN A 232 -11.85 -12.18 26.37
C ASN A 232 -11.16 -12.08 25.00
N ASN A 233 -11.56 -12.94 24.05
CA ASN A 233 -11.07 -12.88 22.68
C ASN A 233 -11.95 -11.96 21.83
N HIS A 234 -11.30 -11.30 20.87
CA HIS A 234 -11.96 -10.45 19.89
C HIS A 234 -12.67 -11.29 18.82
N VAL A 235 -13.93 -10.94 18.54
CA VAL A 235 -14.68 -11.44 17.39
C VAL A 235 -14.82 -10.28 16.40
N GLY A 236 -14.23 -10.45 15.22
CA GLY A 236 -14.31 -9.45 14.17
C GLY A 236 -15.69 -9.32 13.54
N MET A 237 -15.94 -8.15 12.98
CA MET A 237 -17.05 -7.90 12.07
C MET A 237 -17.05 -8.89 10.90
N GLY A 238 -18.24 -9.35 10.48
CA GLY A 238 -18.42 -10.28 9.37
C GLY A 238 -18.27 -11.76 9.72
N VAL A 239 -17.90 -12.11 10.96
CA VAL A 239 -17.85 -13.51 11.40
C VAL A 239 -19.28 -14.09 11.39
N ARG A 240 -19.42 -15.26 10.77
CA ARG A 240 -20.72 -15.93 10.53
C ARG A 240 -21.05 -16.92 11.65
N TYR A 241 -22.25 -16.79 12.20
CA TYR A 241 -22.79 -17.67 13.22
C TYR A 241 -24.12 -18.30 12.78
N ASN A 242 -24.39 -19.50 13.29
CA ASN A 242 -25.75 -20.04 13.30
C ASN A 242 -26.46 -19.45 14.52
N ALA A 243 -27.33 -18.46 14.29
CA ALA A 243 -28.01 -17.73 15.34
C ALA A 243 -29.47 -18.19 15.47
N GLU A 244 -29.93 -18.30 16.71
CA GLU A 244 -31.33 -18.48 17.07
C GLU A 244 -32.02 -17.13 17.00
N LYS A 245 -32.84 -16.91 15.97
CA LYS A 245 -33.67 -15.71 15.80
C LYS A 245 -35.00 -15.90 16.53
N LYS A 246 -35.28 -15.04 17.50
CA LYS A 246 -36.53 -14.99 18.27
C LYS A 246 -37.16 -13.62 18.10
N LYS A 247 -38.49 -13.56 17.95
CA LYS A 247 -39.26 -12.31 17.96
C LYS A 247 -39.68 -12.00 19.40
N ILE A 248 -39.29 -10.85 19.94
CA ILE A 248 -39.60 -10.47 21.34
C ILE A 248 -40.78 -9.53 21.41
N GLY A 249 -40.83 -8.53 20.54
CA GLY A 249 -41.79 -7.44 20.64
C GLY A 249 -41.92 -6.65 19.35
N MET A 250 -42.50 -5.46 19.48
CA MET A 250 -42.70 -4.48 18.41
C MET A 250 -42.21 -3.11 18.84
N TYR A 251 -41.53 -2.41 17.95
CA TYR A 251 -41.23 -0.99 18.02
C TYR A 251 -42.19 -0.29 17.06
N TYR A 252 -43.29 0.24 17.60
CA TYR A 252 -44.45 0.67 16.82
C TYR A 252 -44.97 -0.43 15.88
N THR A 253 -44.58 -0.39 14.60
CA THR A 253 -44.96 -1.38 13.57
C THR A 253 -43.84 -2.38 13.24
N THR A 254 -42.61 -2.13 13.68
CA THR A 254 -41.42 -2.93 13.30
C THR A 254 -41.13 -4.01 14.35
N PRO A 255 -40.97 -5.29 13.98
CA PRO A 255 -40.60 -6.35 14.91
C PRO A 255 -39.21 -6.17 15.52
N LEU A 256 -39.08 -6.32 16.84
CA LEU A 256 -37.79 -6.53 17.48
C LEU A 256 -37.41 -7.99 17.45
N TYR A 257 -36.21 -8.26 16.96
CA TYR A 257 -35.61 -9.58 16.96
C TYR A 257 -34.45 -9.64 17.95
N GLU A 258 -34.38 -10.78 18.64
CA GLU A 258 -33.24 -11.18 19.44
C GLU A 258 -32.52 -12.33 18.74
N PHE A 259 -31.21 -12.23 18.69
CA PHE A 259 -30.31 -13.21 18.12
C PHE A 259 -29.43 -13.77 19.21
N ARG A 260 -29.59 -15.06 19.48
CA ARG A 260 -28.75 -15.79 20.42
C ARG A 260 -27.78 -16.68 19.64
N MET A 261 -26.49 -16.56 19.92
CA MET A 261 -25.46 -17.34 19.23
C MET A 261 -24.30 -17.69 20.16
N LYS A 262 -23.62 -18.80 19.86
CA LYS A 262 -22.49 -19.30 20.64
C LYS A 262 -21.17 -18.72 20.10
N CYS A 263 -20.24 -18.39 20.99
CA CYS A 263 -18.87 -18.05 20.58
C CYS A 263 -18.21 -19.23 19.83
N HIS A 264 -17.34 -18.94 18.86
CA HIS A 264 -16.58 -19.98 18.17
C HIS A 264 -15.35 -20.46 18.97
N LEU A 265 -14.91 -19.68 19.97
CA LEU A 265 -13.74 -19.96 20.81
C LEU A 265 -14.09 -20.55 22.17
N CYS A 266 -15.33 -20.40 22.65
CA CYS A 266 -15.74 -20.86 23.99
C CYS A 266 -17.22 -21.25 24.03
N ASP A 267 -17.67 -21.76 25.17
CA ASP A 267 -19.06 -22.18 25.39
C ASP A 267 -20.03 -21.04 25.76
N ASN A 268 -19.53 -19.80 25.83
CA ASN A 268 -20.35 -18.64 26.15
C ASN A 268 -21.31 -18.28 24.99
N TYR A 269 -22.49 -17.78 25.36
CA TYR A 269 -23.49 -17.29 24.41
C TYR A 269 -23.57 -15.77 24.46
N PHE A 270 -23.79 -15.18 23.29
CA PHE A 270 -24.05 -13.76 23.13
C PHE A 270 -25.50 -13.56 22.72
N VAL A 271 -26.13 -12.52 23.28
CA VAL A 271 -27.50 -12.13 22.95
C VAL A 271 -27.49 -10.70 22.44
N ILE A 272 -27.96 -10.51 21.21
CA ILE A 272 -27.98 -9.23 20.51
C ILE A 272 -29.41 -8.93 20.08
N ARG A 273 -29.88 -7.68 20.26
CA ARG A 273 -31.21 -7.23 19.85
C ARG A 273 -31.13 -6.16 18.77
N THR A 274 -32.12 -6.14 17.88
CA THR A 274 -32.29 -5.04 16.92
C THR A 274 -32.83 -3.80 17.63
N ASP A 275 -32.22 -2.64 17.39
CA ASP A 275 -32.75 -1.33 17.80
C ASP A 275 -33.14 -0.49 16.56
N PRO A 276 -34.44 -0.48 16.19
CA PRO A 276 -34.92 0.31 15.06
C PRO A 276 -34.82 1.83 15.26
N LYS A 277 -34.67 2.34 16.49
CA LYS A 277 -34.59 3.79 16.75
C LYS A 277 -33.26 4.37 16.26
N ASN A 278 -32.17 3.66 16.55
CA ASN A 278 -30.81 4.08 16.23
C ASN A 278 -30.24 3.39 14.98
N PHE A 279 -31.05 2.56 14.29
CA PHE A 279 -30.62 1.70 13.17
C PHE A 279 -29.40 0.83 13.52
N ASP A 280 -29.31 0.37 14.76
CA ASP A 280 -28.17 -0.39 15.28
C ASP A 280 -28.63 -1.65 16.01
N TYR A 281 -27.69 -2.38 16.60
CA TYR A 281 -27.94 -3.51 17.47
C TYR A 281 -27.47 -3.22 18.89
N GLU A 282 -28.29 -3.59 19.86
CA GLU A 282 -27.98 -3.53 21.28
C GLU A 282 -27.38 -4.87 21.74
N LEU A 283 -26.25 -4.83 22.42
CA LEU A 283 -25.62 -6.01 23.03
C LEU A 283 -26.23 -6.20 24.43
N VAL A 284 -27.00 -7.27 24.62
CA VAL A 284 -27.72 -7.51 25.87
C VAL A 284 -26.87 -8.33 26.83
N GLU A 285 -26.31 -9.45 26.35
CA GLU A 285 -25.58 -10.40 27.19
C GLU A 285 -24.35 -10.99 26.50
N GLY A 286 -23.34 -11.30 27.33
CA GLY A 286 -22.19 -12.14 26.99
C GLY A 286 -21.09 -11.47 26.16
N CYS A 287 -21.32 -10.25 25.67
CA CYS A 287 -20.35 -9.54 24.84
C CYS A 287 -20.38 -8.03 25.10
N SER A 288 -19.24 -7.38 24.87
CA SER A 288 -19.12 -5.92 24.86
C SER A 288 -18.69 -5.45 23.47
N ARG A 289 -19.14 -4.28 23.05
CA ARG A 289 -18.75 -3.68 21.77
C ARG A 289 -17.33 -3.15 21.88
N GLN A 290 -16.53 -3.33 20.83
CA GLN A 290 -15.34 -2.52 20.68
C GLN A 290 -15.76 -1.14 20.17
N GLU A 291 -15.88 -0.16 21.07
CA GLU A 291 -16.10 1.22 20.68
C GLU A 291 -14.84 1.76 20.01
N LYS A 292 -14.97 2.07 18.71
CA LYS A 292 -13.99 2.84 17.94
C LYS A 292 -14.49 4.27 17.68
N ARG A 293 -15.61 4.66 18.30
CA ARG A 293 -16.10 6.03 18.23
C ARG A 293 -15.15 6.85 19.06
N PHE A 294 -14.35 7.64 18.37
CA PHE A 294 -13.50 8.63 18.98
C PHE A 294 -14.40 9.72 19.54
N GLU A 295 -14.61 9.72 20.86
CA GLU A 295 -15.15 10.88 21.54
C GLU A 295 -14.00 11.87 21.73
N PRO A 296 -14.06 13.08 21.15
CA PRO A 296 -13.05 14.11 21.36
C PRO A 296 -12.83 14.47 22.83
N SER A 297 -13.76 14.11 23.71
CA SER A 297 -13.74 14.35 25.16
C SER A 297 -12.81 13.42 25.94
N GLU A 298 -12.41 12.26 25.39
CA GLU A 298 -11.58 11.25 26.09
C GLU A 298 -10.08 11.40 25.80
N ILE A 299 -9.69 12.31 24.91
CA ILE A 299 -8.28 12.61 24.67
C ILE A 299 -7.85 13.59 25.75
N ASP A 300 -6.91 13.16 26.58
CA ASP A 300 -6.15 14.04 27.49
C ASP A 300 -5.14 14.89 26.68
N GLN A 301 -5.60 15.45 25.55
CA GLN A 301 -4.88 16.48 24.85
C GLN A 301 -5.12 17.74 25.67
N ILE A 302 -4.06 18.31 26.22
CA ILE A 302 -4.12 19.58 26.94
C ILE A 302 -4.76 20.57 25.97
N ASP A 303 -6.04 20.88 26.20
CA ASP A 303 -6.78 21.87 25.43
C ASP A 303 -6.03 23.19 25.61
N THR A 304 -5.30 23.60 24.58
CA THR A 304 -4.67 24.94 24.53
C THR A 304 -5.69 26.02 24.18
N SER A 305 -6.98 25.70 24.20
CA SER A 305 -8.09 26.64 24.08
C SER A 305 -8.90 26.63 25.37
N ASP A 306 -9.04 27.80 26.00
CA ASP A 306 -9.99 28.03 27.09
C ASP A 306 -11.36 27.44 26.71
N SER A 307 -11.95 26.61 27.58
CA SER A 307 -13.29 26.03 27.37
C SER A 307 -14.34 27.10 27.04
N ASP A 308 -14.18 28.29 27.64
CA ASP A 308 -15.00 29.48 27.39
C ASP A 308 -14.89 29.99 25.94
N PHE A 309 -13.73 29.85 25.31
CA PHE A 309 -13.49 30.26 23.93
C PHE A 309 -14.18 29.31 22.94
N SER A 310 -14.10 28.00 23.18
CA SER A 310 -14.83 26.99 22.41
C SER A 310 -16.35 27.17 22.54
N HIS A 311 -16.83 27.43 23.75
CA HIS A 311 -18.24 27.72 24.00
C HIS A 311 -18.70 29.00 23.28
N LYS A 312 -17.88 30.07 23.27
CA LYS A 312 -18.17 31.30 22.51
C LYS A 312 -18.19 31.06 21.00
N LEU A 313 -17.27 30.26 20.47
CA LEU A 313 -17.26 29.85 19.06
C LEU A 313 -18.49 29.05 18.64
N ALA A 314 -19.06 28.25 19.55
CA ALA A 314 -20.27 27.48 19.30
C ALA A 314 -21.56 28.31 19.48
N ALA A 315 -21.58 29.21 20.46
CA ALA A 315 -22.75 30.01 20.82
C ALA A 315 -22.93 31.27 19.96
N ASP A 316 -21.84 31.92 19.53
CA ASP A 316 -21.88 33.18 18.79
C ASP A 316 -21.41 33.03 17.34
N ALA A 317 -22.34 33.20 16.41
CA ALA A 317 -22.09 33.12 14.98
C ALA A 317 -21.22 34.27 14.44
N MET A 318 -21.27 35.45 15.06
CA MET A 318 -20.45 36.60 14.66
C MET A 318 -18.99 36.36 15.04
N PHE A 319 -18.76 35.95 16.29
CA PHE A 319 -17.44 35.58 16.80
C PHE A 319 -16.76 34.49 15.95
N LYS A 320 -17.52 33.47 15.54
CA LYS A 320 -17.03 32.42 14.65
C LYS A 320 -16.60 32.95 13.28
N THR A 321 -17.35 33.89 12.73
CA THR A 321 -17.06 34.47 11.41
C THR A 321 -15.81 35.35 11.48
N GLU A 322 -15.68 36.18 12.52
CA GLU A 322 -14.49 37.01 12.76
C GLU A 322 -13.22 36.16 12.91
N HIS A 323 -13.27 35.08 13.69
CA HIS A 323 -12.14 34.17 13.85
C HIS A 323 -11.77 33.46 12.54
N GLN A 324 -12.76 33.06 11.75
CA GLN A 324 -12.50 32.49 10.42
C GLN A 324 -11.84 33.50 9.47
N GLU A 325 -12.18 34.78 9.55
CA GLU A 325 -11.51 35.83 8.77
C GLU A 325 -10.10 36.11 9.28
N GLU A 326 -9.88 36.14 10.60
CA GLU A 326 -8.55 36.26 11.18
C GLU A 326 -7.63 35.09 10.79
N ASP A 327 -8.14 33.87 10.79
CA ASP A 327 -7.37 32.68 10.41
C ASP A 327 -7.04 32.69 8.91
N LYS A 328 -7.95 33.15 8.04
CA LYS A 328 -7.64 33.43 6.63
C LYS A 328 -6.57 34.51 6.50
N GLY A 329 -6.66 35.58 7.29
CA GLY A 329 -5.65 36.64 7.35
C GLY A 329 -4.27 36.11 7.75
N LYS A 330 -4.19 35.27 8.78
CA LYS A 330 -2.95 34.59 9.19
C LYS A 330 -2.40 33.71 8.07
N ALA A 331 -3.24 32.91 7.41
CA ALA A 331 -2.83 32.06 6.30
C ALA A 331 -2.21 32.86 5.14
N THR A 332 -2.84 33.97 4.72
CA THR A 332 -2.30 34.84 3.65
C THR A 332 -0.97 35.51 4.05
N ASN A 333 -0.84 35.92 5.32
CA ASN A 333 0.41 36.47 5.85
C ASN A 333 1.52 35.42 5.91
N GLU A 334 1.18 34.18 6.27
CA GLU A 334 2.13 33.06 6.28
C GLU A 334 2.57 32.68 4.87
N GLU A 335 1.67 32.65 3.90
CA GLU A 335 2.00 32.42 2.48
C GLU A 335 2.98 33.48 1.96
N SER A 336 2.71 34.76 2.23
CA SER A 336 3.62 35.87 1.91
C SER A 336 4.97 35.76 2.64
N ARG A 337 5.00 35.16 3.83
CA ARG A 337 6.23 34.90 4.59
C ARG A 337 7.01 33.74 3.99
N MET A 338 6.33 32.69 3.54
CA MET A 338 6.94 31.55 2.86
C MET A 338 7.56 31.98 1.53
N GLU A 339 6.88 32.79 0.74
CA GLU A 339 7.43 33.36 -0.51
C GLU A 339 8.72 34.16 -0.25
N LYS A 340 8.75 34.96 0.84
CA LYS A 340 9.97 35.67 1.25
C LYS A 340 11.11 34.73 1.63
N ILE A 341 10.81 33.64 2.33
CA ILE A 341 11.82 32.64 2.72
C ILE A 341 12.34 31.91 1.48
N GLU A 342 11.46 31.49 0.57
CA GLU A 342 11.83 30.86 -0.70
C GLU A 342 12.72 31.79 -1.54
N TRP A 343 12.38 33.08 -1.60
CA TRP A 343 13.20 34.07 -2.31
C TRP A 343 14.60 34.23 -1.71
N VAL A 344 14.72 34.19 -0.37
CA VAL A 344 16.03 34.20 0.31
C VAL A 344 16.78 32.89 0.00
N GLN A 345 16.09 31.75 0.03
CA GLN A 345 16.70 30.45 -0.21
C GLN A 345 17.16 30.27 -1.66
N GLU A 346 16.41 30.80 -2.65
CA GLU A 346 16.77 30.75 -4.07
C GLU A 346 18.09 31.50 -4.34
N ARG A 347 18.40 32.55 -3.56
CA ARG A 347 19.72 33.22 -3.62
C ARG A 347 20.86 32.37 -3.08
N LEU A 348 20.58 31.46 -2.15
CA LEU A 348 21.53 30.50 -1.60
C LEU A 348 21.59 29.18 -2.38
N ARG A 349 20.82 29.03 -3.46
CA ARG A 349 20.78 27.80 -4.27
C ARG A 349 22.14 27.39 -4.84
N ASP A 350 23.06 28.34 -5.03
CA ASP A 350 24.46 28.06 -5.37
C ASP A 350 25.33 27.99 -4.10
N ASP A 351 25.29 26.82 -3.45
CA ASP A 351 26.08 26.51 -2.26
C ASP A 351 27.59 26.71 -2.48
N PHE A 352 28.07 26.49 -3.71
CA PHE A 352 29.49 26.63 -4.02
C PHE A 352 29.93 28.10 -3.99
N ALA A 353 29.17 28.99 -4.64
CA ALA A 353 29.45 30.43 -4.65
C ALA A 353 29.34 31.04 -3.24
N ALA A 354 28.32 30.67 -2.46
CA ALA A 354 28.14 31.15 -1.08
C ALA A 354 29.30 30.70 -0.17
N ASN A 355 29.69 29.42 -0.25
CA ASN A 355 30.82 28.89 0.51
C ASN A 355 32.17 29.50 0.07
N GLN A 356 32.35 29.79 -1.22
CA GLN A 356 33.55 30.45 -1.74
C GLN A 356 33.67 31.88 -1.18
N ALA A 357 32.58 32.64 -1.14
CA ALA A 357 32.55 33.99 -0.59
C ALA A 357 32.86 34.00 0.92
N LEU A 358 32.24 33.10 1.70
CA LEU A 358 32.54 32.94 3.13
C LEU A 358 34.01 32.56 3.36
N ARG A 359 34.53 31.59 2.61
CA ARG A 359 35.96 31.20 2.71
C ARG A 359 36.89 32.37 2.35
N ALA A 360 36.52 33.22 1.39
CA ALA A 360 37.32 34.40 1.06
C ALA A 360 37.33 35.43 2.20
N GLN A 361 36.18 35.66 2.85
CA GLN A 361 36.09 36.53 4.04
C GLN A 361 36.95 36.00 5.19
N PHE A 362 36.81 34.71 5.54
CA PHE A 362 37.62 34.10 6.60
C PHE A 362 39.12 34.10 6.30
N ARG A 363 39.52 33.91 5.04
CA ARG A 363 40.93 34.03 4.64
C ARG A 363 41.46 35.44 4.87
N LYS A 364 40.66 36.46 4.53
CA LYS A 364 41.02 37.86 4.73
C LYS A 364 41.12 38.19 6.22
N GLU A 365 40.12 37.80 7.00
CA GLU A 365 40.09 38.02 8.44
C GLU A 365 41.25 37.31 9.15
N LYS A 366 41.53 36.04 8.78
CA LYS A 366 42.69 35.31 9.29
C LYS A 366 44.00 36.01 8.97
N LYS A 367 44.15 36.55 7.76
CA LYS A 367 45.33 37.33 7.37
C LYS A 367 45.47 38.59 8.23
N GLU A 368 44.40 39.38 8.35
CA GLU A 368 44.39 40.61 9.17
C GLU A 368 44.72 40.32 10.64
N LEU A 369 44.20 39.22 11.20
CA LEU A 369 44.45 38.82 12.59
C LEU A 369 45.87 38.30 12.79
N THR A 370 46.44 37.61 11.80
CA THR A 370 47.85 37.18 11.80
C THR A 370 48.79 38.38 11.73
N GLU A 371 48.48 39.36 10.87
CA GLU A 371 49.24 40.62 10.76
C GLU A 371 49.15 41.47 12.02
N LYS A 372 48.00 41.48 12.71
CA LYS A 372 47.87 42.13 14.02
C LYS A 372 48.74 41.44 15.07
N ARG A 373 48.65 40.11 15.21
CA ARG A 373 49.49 39.33 16.14
C ARG A 373 50.98 39.56 15.89
N ALA A 374 51.42 39.57 14.63
CA ALA A 374 52.81 39.84 14.28
C ALA A 374 53.26 41.27 14.67
N ARG A 375 52.39 42.27 14.50
CA ARG A 375 52.67 43.65 14.96
C ARG A 375 52.74 43.76 16.48
N ASP A 376 51.84 43.07 17.18
CA ASP A 376 51.81 43.04 18.64
C ASP A 376 53.05 42.33 19.20
N ASP A 377 53.48 41.24 18.59
CA ASP A 377 54.71 40.51 18.95
C ASP A 377 55.97 41.35 18.70
N ASP A 378 56.06 42.08 17.57
CA ASP A 378 57.15 43.03 17.29
C ASP A 378 57.18 44.14 18.35
N LEU A 379 56.03 44.73 18.70
CA LEU A 379 55.95 45.76 19.74
C LEU A 379 56.35 45.23 21.13
N ARG A 380 55.92 44.01 21.49
CA ARG A 380 56.35 43.34 22.74
C ARG A 380 57.85 43.09 22.77
N SER A 381 58.44 42.73 21.63
CA SER A 381 59.90 42.51 21.53
C SER A 381 60.69 43.81 21.69
N ARG A 382 60.23 44.92 21.07
CA ARG A 382 60.88 46.24 21.17
C ARG A 382 60.75 46.85 22.55
N CYS A 383 59.61 46.64 23.21
CA CYS A 383 59.33 47.17 24.54
C CYS A 383 59.67 46.20 25.68
N SER A 384 60.16 44.99 25.37
CA SER A 384 60.47 43.93 26.34
C SER A 384 59.31 43.60 27.30
N LEU A 385 58.07 43.57 26.78
CA LEU A 385 56.85 43.35 27.58
C LEU A 385 56.39 41.88 27.54
N SER A 386 56.25 41.26 28.72
CA SER A 386 55.77 39.87 28.85
C SER A 386 54.24 39.73 28.93
N ILE A 387 53.48 40.82 28.83
CA ILE A 387 52.02 40.85 29.03
C ILE A 387 51.28 40.72 27.69
N PRO A 388 50.18 39.94 27.59
CA PRO A 388 49.35 39.89 26.40
C PRO A 388 48.72 41.25 26.07
N LEU A 389 48.88 41.73 24.84
CA LEU A 389 48.29 42.99 24.39
C LEU A 389 46.81 42.77 24.03
N VAL A 390 45.96 43.68 24.49
CA VAL A 390 44.52 43.72 24.23
C VAL A 390 44.27 44.64 23.02
N PRO A 391 43.20 44.42 22.23
CA PRO A 391 42.86 45.32 21.13
C PRO A 391 42.76 46.79 21.58
N GLU A 392 43.25 47.70 20.73
CA GLU A 392 43.20 49.15 21.00
C GLU A 392 41.76 49.64 21.22
N ASP A 393 41.52 50.30 22.34
CA ASP A 393 40.24 50.96 22.60
C ASP A 393 40.17 52.31 21.85
N PRO A 394 39.04 52.63 21.18
CA PRO A 394 38.89 53.89 20.45
C PRO A 394 38.97 55.13 21.34
N HIS A 395 38.68 55.04 22.64
CA HIS A 395 38.87 56.13 23.60
C HIS A 395 40.36 56.39 23.85
N ASP A 396 41.14 55.34 24.09
CA ASP A 396 42.59 55.42 24.32
C ASP A 396 43.30 56.02 23.11
N LYS A 397 42.86 55.66 21.90
CA LYS A 397 43.38 56.24 20.65
C LYS A 397 43.17 57.76 20.59
N LYS A 398 41.99 58.26 20.97
CA LYS A 398 41.69 59.70 20.99
C LYS A 398 42.50 60.44 22.05
N VAL A 399 42.66 59.84 23.23
CA VAL A 399 43.46 60.42 24.31
C VAL A 399 44.94 60.47 23.92
N ALA A 400 45.48 59.39 23.35
CA ALA A 400 46.85 59.35 22.82
C ALA A 400 47.07 60.37 21.70
N GLU A 401 46.10 60.54 20.81
CA GLU A 401 46.15 61.56 19.75
C GLU A 401 46.16 62.99 20.32
N MET A 402 45.34 63.27 21.34
CA MET A 402 45.38 64.56 22.03
C MET A 402 46.74 64.79 22.72
N LEU A 403 47.25 63.80 23.47
CA LEU A 403 48.57 63.88 24.13
C LEU A 403 49.71 64.12 23.13
N ALA A 404 49.69 63.45 21.97
CA ALA A 404 50.67 63.66 20.91
C ALA A 404 50.61 65.08 20.32
N ARG A 405 49.40 65.65 20.18
CA ARG A 405 49.19 67.03 19.68
C ARG A 405 49.63 68.09 20.68
N TYR A 406 49.46 67.87 21.99
CA TYR A 406 49.85 68.85 23.03
C TYR A 406 51.34 68.78 23.41
N ARG A 407 52.04 67.67 23.13
CA ARG A 407 53.49 67.54 23.40
C ARG A 407 54.38 68.27 22.39
N THR A 408 53.83 68.78 21.28
CA THR A 408 54.60 69.41 20.18
C THR A 408 54.62 70.94 20.22
N VAL A 409 54.85 71.56 21.39
CA VAL A 409 55.49 72.88 21.39
C VAL A 409 57.00 72.63 21.26
N LYS A 410 57.46 72.35 20.04
CA LYS A 410 58.89 72.12 19.76
C LYS A 410 59.69 73.31 20.27
N SER A 411 60.75 73.05 21.04
CA SER A 411 61.66 74.08 21.52
C SER A 411 62.29 74.84 20.32
N TYR A 412 62.66 76.11 20.50
CA TYR A 412 63.27 76.92 19.45
C TYR A 412 64.50 76.24 18.84
N ASP A 413 65.29 75.55 19.66
CA ASP A 413 66.47 74.81 19.21
C ASP A 413 66.13 73.58 18.36
N GLU A 414 65.08 72.84 18.71
CA GLU A 414 64.61 71.69 17.93
C GLU A 414 64.10 72.13 16.55
N ARG A 415 63.38 73.26 16.47
CA ARG A 415 62.97 73.85 15.17
C ARG A 415 64.18 74.30 14.34
N LYS A 416 65.21 74.85 14.98
CA LYS A 416 66.45 75.26 14.32
C LYS A 416 67.21 74.06 13.76
N GLU A 417 67.20 72.95 14.49
CA GLU A 417 67.86 71.70 14.10
C GLU A 417 67.11 70.95 13.00
N GLU A 418 65.78 70.95 13.04
CA GLU A 418 64.93 70.48 11.94
C GLU A 418 65.15 71.30 10.68
N ARG A 419 65.18 72.64 10.79
CA ARG A 419 65.47 73.51 9.65
C ARG A 419 66.87 73.25 9.08
N ARG A 420 67.87 72.98 9.93
CA ARG A 420 69.22 72.58 9.48
C ARG A 420 69.22 71.24 8.77
N LYS A 421 68.49 70.25 9.29
CA LYS A 421 68.32 68.91 8.67
C LYS A 421 67.59 68.99 7.34
N GLU A 422 66.58 69.84 7.22
CA GLU A 422 65.91 70.13 5.94
C GLU A 422 66.85 70.82 4.96
N ILE A 423 67.70 71.74 5.41
CA ILE A 423 68.69 72.42 4.55
C ILE A 423 69.77 71.43 4.08
N THR A 424 70.22 70.49 4.92
CA THR A 424 71.15 69.42 4.47
C THR A 424 70.49 68.37 3.59
N ALA A 425 69.20 68.08 3.79
CA ALA A 425 68.44 67.16 2.94
C ALA A 425 68.03 67.78 1.59
N LYS A 426 68.01 69.12 1.50
CA LYS A 426 67.80 69.83 0.23
C LYS A 426 69.05 69.72 -0.64
N ARG A 427 68.85 69.21 -1.86
CA ARG A 427 69.91 69.18 -2.88
C ARG A 427 70.31 70.62 -3.25
N ILE A 428 71.61 70.87 -3.35
CA ILE A 428 72.20 72.20 -3.60
C ILE A 428 71.94 72.70 -5.04
N PHE A 429 71.68 71.80 -5.99
CA PHE A 429 71.29 72.14 -7.36
C PHE A 429 69.89 71.60 -7.69
N PRO A 430 69.03 72.38 -8.36
CA PRO A 430 67.74 71.90 -8.84
C PRO A 430 67.96 70.87 -9.95
N SER A 431 67.54 69.63 -9.74
CA SER A 431 67.59 68.61 -10.78
C SER A 431 66.53 68.89 -11.85
N THR A 432 66.96 69.20 -13.07
CA THR A 432 66.12 69.15 -14.27
C THR A 432 65.84 67.68 -14.61
N SER A 433 64.60 67.21 -14.44
CA SER A 433 64.22 65.82 -14.71
C SER A 433 63.66 65.65 -16.13
N GLY A 434 64.48 65.07 -17.02
CA GLY A 434 64.01 64.14 -18.06
C GLY A 434 63.78 62.73 -17.47
N PRO A 435 63.16 61.81 -18.22
CA PRO A 435 62.41 60.69 -17.66
C PRO A 435 63.29 59.49 -17.28
N SER A 436 62.94 58.78 -16.21
CA SER A 436 62.77 57.32 -16.18
C SER A 436 62.71 56.73 -14.76
N THR A 437 61.60 56.02 -14.53
CA THR A 437 61.47 54.76 -13.77
C THR A 437 61.75 54.75 -12.28
N SER A 438 60.71 55.02 -11.49
CA SER A 438 60.22 54.17 -10.39
C SER A 438 59.06 54.88 -9.69
N SER A 439 57.86 54.75 -10.26
CA SER A 439 56.63 55.28 -9.68
C SER A 439 56.09 54.29 -8.64
N ALA A 440 56.28 54.58 -7.36
CA ALA A 440 55.35 54.16 -6.33
C ALA A 440 54.18 55.17 -6.35
N GLU A 441 53.14 54.85 -7.13
CA GLU A 441 51.90 55.63 -7.14
C GLU A 441 51.07 55.34 -5.88
N ILE A 442 50.76 56.41 -5.16
CA ILE A 442 49.59 56.48 -4.28
C ILE A 442 48.38 56.60 -5.21
N THR A 443 47.61 55.52 -5.36
CA THR A 443 46.39 55.53 -6.17
C THR A 443 45.23 56.13 -5.39
N THR A 444 44.80 57.34 -5.76
CA THR A 444 43.43 57.78 -5.50
C THR A 444 42.47 56.96 -6.38
N PRO A 445 41.34 56.44 -5.87
CA PRO A 445 40.47 55.58 -6.65
C PRO A 445 39.87 56.35 -7.82
N SER A 446 39.91 55.72 -9.00
CA SER A 446 39.37 56.27 -10.24
C SER A 446 37.86 56.55 -10.12
N SER A 447 37.34 57.46 -10.94
CA SER A 447 35.91 57.82 -10.95
C SER A 447 34.96 56.61 -11.08
N ILE A 448 35.43 55.52 -11.69
CA ILE A 448 34.68 54.26 -11.83
C ILE A 448 34.55 53.52 -10.48
N GLU A 449 35.58 53.53 -9.64
CA GLU A 449 35.50 52.93 -8.30
C GLU A 449 34.63 53.76 -7.35
N ARG A 450 34.64 55.09 -7.49
CA ARG A 450 33.75 55.97 -6.72
C ARG A 450 32.28 55.70 -7.06
N LEU A 451 31.98 55.49 -8.35
CA LEU A 451 30.63 55.14 -8.81
C LEU A 451 30.21 53.74 -8.35
N LYS A 452 31.11 52.75 -8.39
CA LYS A 452 30.83 51.41 -7.86
C LYS A 452 30.55 51.44 -6.35
N ASN A 453 31.28 52.25 -5.60
CA ASN A 453 31.07 52.42 -4.16
C ASN A 453 29.78 53.20 -3.84
N SER A 454 29.37 54.18 -4.66
CA SER A 454 28.09 54.87 -4.47
C SER A 454 26.91 53.95 -4.78
N ILE A 455 26.96 53.17 -5.87
CA ILE A 455 25.93 52.18 -6.22
C ILE A 455 25.80 51.11 -5.14
N ARG A 456 26.92 50.67 -4.55
CA ARG A 456 26.92 49.70 -3.45
C ARG A 456 26.27 50.27 -2.19
N ARG A 457 26.58 51.52 -1.82
CA ARG A 457 25.93 52.21 -0.69
C ARG A 457 24.43 52.45 -0.91
N ASP A 458 24.02 52.84 -2.12
CA ASP A 458 22.59 53.03 -2.43
C ASP A 458 21.81 51.71 -2.41
N ARG A 459 22.45 50.61 -2.84
CA ARG A 459 21.87 49.26 -2.74
C ARG A 459 21.71 48.83 -1.28
N ASP A 460 22.74 49.02 -0.47
CA ASP A 460 22.71 48.65 0.96
C ASP A 460 21.70 49.52 1.73
N ARG A 461 21.53 50.80 1.36
CA ARG A 461 20.52 51.70 1.93
C ARG A 461 19.09 51.24 1.61
N ARG A 462 18.80 50.88 0.35
CA ARG A 462 17.47 50.34 -0.04
C ARG A 462 17.14 49.00 0.63
N ILE A 463 18.15 48.18 0.90
CA ILE A 463 17.98 46.91 1.63
C ILE A 463 17.61 47.18 3.10
N ASN A 464 18.24 48.17 3.75
CA ASN A 464 17.92 48.54 5.13
C ASN A 464 16.58 49.27 5.27
N ASP A 465 16.22 50.16 4.33
CA ASP A 465 14.93 50.87 4.36
C ASP A 465 13.73 49.90 4.21
N ASN A 466 13.91 48.78 3.49
CA ASN A 466 12.92 47.70 3.39
C ASN A 466 12.88 46.77 4.62
N PHE A 467 13.83 46.88 5.55
CA PHE A 467 13.92 46.05 6.75
C PHE A 467 13.32 46.74 7.99
N GLU A 468 13.13 48.08 7.97
CA GLU A 468 12.58 48.86 9.10
C GLU A 468 11.05 49.04 9.09
N SER A 469 10.32 48.54 8.09
CA SER A 469 8.85 48.64 8.01
C SER A 469 8.11 47.38 8.49
N GLY A 470 8.52 46.84 9.64
CA GLY A 470 7.72 45.90 10.44
C GLY A 470 7.18 46.62 11.69
N PRO A 471 5.94 46.34 12.16
CA PRO A 471 5.41 46.98 13.34
C PRO A 471 6.27 46.60 14.55
N THR A 472 6.91 47.61 15.16
CA THR A 472 7.72 47.38 16.36
C THR A 472 6.81 46.97 17.53
N PRO A 473 7.21 45.98 18.35
CA PRO A 473 6.44 45.59 19.52
C PRO A 473 6.44 46.74 20.54
N LYS A 474 5.25 47.14 21.00
CA LYS A 474 5.08 48.13 22.07
C LYS A 474 5.82 47.64 23.33
N LYS A 475 6.94 48.29 23.66
CA LYS A 475 7.63 48.09 24.93
C LYS A 475 6.87 48.83 26.03
N SER A 476 6.53 48.09 27.09
CA SER A 476 5.92 48.60 28.31
C SER A 476 6.79 49.68 28.96
N SER A 477 6.13 50.78 29.35
CA SER A 477 6.75 51.97 29.91
C SER A 477 6.99 51.82 31.41
N LEU A 478 8.23 51.57 31.83
CA LEU A 478 8.71 51.97 33.15
C LEU A 478 10.20 52.31 33.08
N SER A 479 10.50 53.57 32.80
CA SER A 479 11.74 54.21 33.25
C SER A 479 11.46 55.68 33.57
N LEU A 480 11.70 56.02 34.84
CA LEU A 480 11.69 57.37 35.37
C LEU A 480 12.75 58.20 34.64
N GLY A 481 12.32 59.27 33.97
CA GLY A 481 13.20 60.19 33.26
C GLY A 481 12.54 61.56 33.09
N VAL A 482 13.10 62.55 33.80
CA VAL A 482 12.68 63.95 33.84
C VAL A 482 12.55 64.56 32.43
N VAL A 483 11.36 65.04 32.07
CA VAL A 483 11.08 65.74 30.81
C VAL A 483 11.17 67.26 31.04
N ARG A 484 12.08 67.93 30.32
CA ARG A 484 12.12 69.40 30.24
C ARG A 484 10.92 69.90 29.42
N LYS A 485 10.07 70.69 30.07
CA LYS A 485 8.88 71.32 29.50
C LYS A 485 9.31 72.52 28.64
N ASN A 486 9.15 72.43 27.33
CA ASN A 486 9.15 73.61 26.46
C ASN A 486 7.70 73.98 26.17
N ILE A 487 7.28 75.11 26.75
CA ILE A 487 6.01 75.77 26.47
C ILE A 487 6.26 76.73 25.31
N LYS A 488 5.51 76.58 24.22
CA LYS A 488 5.16 77.68 23.32
C LYS A 488 3.66 77.62 23.05
N ARG A 489 3.06 78.80 23.20
CA ARG A 489 1.63 79.13 23.14
C ARG A 489 1.15 79.28 21.70
N GLU A 490 -0.13 78.92 21.53
CA GLU A 490 -1.22 79.54 20.75
C GLU A 490 -1.03 79.78 19.25
N VAL A 491 -2.04 79.38 18.45
CA VAL A 491 -2.99 80.27 17.75
C VAL A 491 -4.22 79.44 17.31
N ASP A 492 -5.40 80.00 17.56
CA ASP A 492 -6.75 79.54 17.17
C ASP A 492 -7.11 79.94 15.72
N GLU A 493 -8.30 79.49 15.28
CA GLU A 493 -9.10 79.99 14.13
C GLU A 493 -8.65 79.49 12.72
N ASP A 494 -9.49 79.03 11.79
CA ASP A 494 -10.94 78.92 11.67
C ASP A 494 -11.29 78.20 10.34
N GLU A 495 -12.56 77.74 10.21
CA GLU A 495 -13.36 77.59 8.97
C GLU A 495 -12.91 76.58 7.87
N GLU A 496 -13.72 76.01 6.98
CA GLU A 496 -15.15 75.89 6.65
C GLU A 496 -15.18 74.73 5.61
N ASP A 497 -16.02 73.70 5.70
CA ASP A 497 -17.40 73.60 5.17
C ASP A 497 -17.51 72.94 3.77
N VAL A 498 -18.67 72.30 3.57
CA VAL A 498 -19.44 72.23 2.31
C VAL A 498 -19.21 71.09 1.27
N MET A 499 -20.27 70.26 1.20
CA MET A 499 -21.03 69.79 0.01
C MET A 499 -20.51 68.68 -0.92
N VAL A 500 -21.34 67.96 -1.67
CA VAL A 500 -22.72 67.41 -1.62
C VAL A 500 -22.92 66.77 -3.00
N ASP A 501 -23.56 65.61 -3.01
CA ASP A 501 -24.39 65.03 -4.09
C ASP A 501 -23.86 64.73 -5.51
N SER A 502 -24.10 63.46 -5.87
CA SER A 502 -25.12 63.02 -6.85
C SER A 502 -24.73 62.49 -8.23
N VAL A 503 -25.69 61.67 -8.70
CA VAL A 503 -26.06 61.31 -10.09
C VAL A 503 -25.37 60.05 -10.63
N VAL A 504 -25.97 58.85 -10.47
CA VAL A 504 -27.15 58.24 -11.15
C VAL A 504 -26.79 57.56 -12.49
N ALA A 505 -27.06 56.24 -12.50
CA ALA A 505 -27.46 55.35 -13.61
C ALA A 505 -26.45 55.17 -14.78
N VAL A 506 -26.39 54.05 -15.50
CA VAL A 506 -27.49 53.27 -16.09
C VAL A 506 -27.03 51.82 -16.34
N ASP A 507 -28.00 50.91 -16.21
CA ASP A 507 -28.05 49.51 -16.65
C ASP A 507 -27.45 49.18 -18.04
N LEU A 508 -27.02 47.93 -18.24
CA LEU A 508 -27.62 47.01 -19.23
C LEU A 508 -26.95 45.60 -19.24
N LYS A 509 -27.74 44.65 -18.73
CA LYS A 509 -28.07 43.29 -19.19
C LYS A 509 -27.17 42.49 -20.16
N ASP A 510 -26.98 41.24 -19.72
CA ASP A 510 -27.15 39.94 -20.43
C ASP A 510 -26.27 39.61 -21.65
N ALA A 511 -25.48 38.54 -21.53
CA ALA A 511 -25.81 37.23 -22.16
C ALA A 511 -24.71 36.17 -21.94
N LYS A 512 -25.18 34.96 -21.67
CA LYS A 512 -24.44 33.69 -21.56
C LYS A 512 -23.68 33.32 -22.85
N LYS A 513 -22.54 32.64 -22.71
CA LYS A 513 -22.24 31.42 -23.49
C LYS A 513 -21.15 30.54 -22.87
N GLU A 514 -21.37 29.25 -23.07
CA GLU A 514 -20.65 28.06 -22.60
C GLU A 514 -19.25 27.96 -23.19
N GLU A 515 -18.32 27.28 -22.50
CA GLU A 515 -17.26 26.53 -23.19
C GLU A 515 -16.71 25.34 -22.38
N ASN A 516 -16.31 24.33 -23.14
CA ASN A 516 -16.09 22.94 -22.79
C ASN A 516 -14.84 22.67 -21.93
N GLY A 517 -15.01 21.89 -20.86
CA GLY A 517 -13.91 21.26 -20.11
C GLY A 517 -13.41 20.00 -20.81
N THR A 518 -12.19 20.03 -21.32
CA THR A 518 -11.46 18.86 -21.84
C THR A 518 -10.57 18.34 -20.71
N VAL A 519 -10.83 17.11 -20.22
CA VAL A 519 -10.04 16.46 -19.17
C VAL A 519 -8.94 15.61 -19.80
N SER A 520 -7.69 16.03 -19.64
CA SER A 520 -6.50 15.21 -19.89
C SER A 520 -6.17 14.36 -18.66
N LYS A 521 -5.97 13.06 -18.90
CA LYS A 521 -5.48 12.08 -17.92
C LYS A 521 -3.95 12.08 -17.90
N SER A 522 -3.38 12.23 -16.72
CA SER A 522 -2.02 11.83 -16.32
C SER A 522 -2.16 11.29 -14.90
N GLY A 523 -1.54 10.22 -14.43
CA GLY A 523 -0.42 9.41 -14.86
C GLY A 523 0.06 8.72 -13.58
N LEU A 524 0.45 7.45 -13.69
CA LEU A 524 0.78 6.56 -12.58
C LEU A 524 1.95 7.07 -11.72
N VAL A 525 1.89 6.80 -10.41
CA VAL A 525 3.07 6.65 -9.54
C VAL A 525 2.91 5.31 -8.81
N ALA A 526 3.91 4.45 -8.99
CA ALA A 526 4.06 3.18 -8.30
C ALA A 526 5.24 3.32 -7.33
N ASP A 527 4.98 3.02 -6.05
CA ASP A 527 5.99 3.04 -4.99
C ASP A 527 6.85 1.78 -5.04
N TYR A 528 8.16 2.01 -4.92
CA TYR A 528 9.23 1.01 -4.89
C TYR A 528 9.58 0.77 -3.43
N ASP A 529 9.31 -0.44 -2.92
CA ASP A 529 9.65 -0.83 -1.56
C ASP A 529 10.89 -1.75 -1.59
N SER A 530 11.90 -1.38 -0.81
CA SER A 530 13.21 -2.04 -0.76
C SER A 530 13.67 -2.11 0.69
N SER A 531 13.55 -3.28 1.31
CA SER A 531 14.37 -3.67 2.47
C SER A 531 14.26 -5.17 2.75
N GLY A 532 15.39 -5.84 2.97
CA GLY A 532 15.41 -7.17 3.59
C GLY A 532 16.58 -8.07 3.19
N SER A 533 17.80 -7.67 3.55
CA SER A 533 18.96 -8.57 3.63
C SER A 533 19.20 -8.90 5.11
N GLU A 534 19.05 -10.17 5.47
CA GLU A 534 19.96 -11.02 6.27
C GLU A 534 19.37 -12.42 6.44
#